data_AF-A0A7R8ULL5-F1
#
_entry.id   AF-A0A7R8ULL5-F1
#
_cell.length_a   1.000
_cell.length_b   1.000
_cell.length_c   1.000
_cell.angle_alpha   90.00
_cell.angle_beta   90.00
_cell.angle_gamma   90.00
#
_symmetry.space_group_name_H-M   'P 1'
#
loop_
_entity.id
_entity.type
_entity.pdbx_description
1 polymer ?
#
loop_
_entity_poly.entity_id
_entity_poly.type
_entity_poly.pdbx_seq_one_letter_code
_entity_poly.pdbx_strand_id
1 'polypeptide(L)'
;MLDLSYCNSFNDIVQNLSLSVTHLSGTVKVLNVLFRIRKLQAVLEEVRGLPSRYVKKEEQHAIFRTSEIKNKLIVIVYSSTVTCTCLAALFAMIKEPTMGGRKFPFRAHLPDSLPMSVRILYWWFAVFILGIQIVAIDSINILLVNQIQSHLKFLTINFSDLTSSAILQKDACSKLAECLEYHQLILRIRDDIENLFKYPILFQFFVSLLVIVVTGFQAIVLPAAEGGLLIYFYCSGVFFQLFSICWFTNQVMEENKLLVQAGYDTAWFEYGDRYCKMLLIFMINAQKPLTFTIGGFSGLSLNTFSGVLSRSYSYIAVLRQVYA
;
A
#
# COMPACT_ATOMS: atom_id res chain seq x y z
N MET A 1 -7.94 -6.74 30.06
CA MET A 1 -9.38 -6.50 30.32
C MET A 1 -9.69 -5.10 29.85
N LEU A 2 -10.49 -4.95 28.78
CA LEU A 2 -11.03 -3.66 28.36
C LEU A 2 -12.17 -3.32 29.33
N ASP A 3 -11.95 -2.39 30.23
CA ASP A 3 -12.97 -1.98 31.21
C ASP A 3 -13.94 -0.99 30.52
N LEU A 4 -15.10 -1.51 30.09
CA LEU A 4 -16.15 -0.73 29.42
C LEU A 4 -16.85 0.26 30.37
N SER A 5 -16.57 0.19 31.66
CA SER A 5 -17.14 1.03 32.73
C SER A 5 -16.70 2.50 32.69
N TYR A 6 -15.71 2.86 31.86
CA TYR A 6 -15.14 4.22 31.74
C TYR A 6 -15.47 4.95 30.41
N CYS A 7 -16.33 4.40 29.57
CA CYS A 7 -16.79 5.04 28.34
C CYS A 7 -18.04 5.89 28.60
N ASN A 8 -17.88 7.03 29.30
CA ASN A 8 -19.01 7.88 29.68
C ASN A 8 -19.49 8.81 28.54
N SER A 9 -18.70 8.95 27.47
CA SER A 9 -19.03 9.79 26.31
C SER A 9 -18.96 9.00 25.01
N PHE A 10 -19.81 9.33 24.03
CA PHE A 10 -19.78 8.75 22.69
C PHE A 10 -18.39 8.86 22.02
N ASN A 11 -17.71 9.99 22.22
CA ASN A 11 -16.35 10.22 21.68
C ASN A 11 -15.34 9.20 22.20
N ASP A 12 -15.49 8.78 23.45
CA ASP A 12 -14.62 7.82 24.12
C ASP A 12 -14.71 6.43 23.51
N ILE A 13 -15.95 5.99 23.25
CA ILE A 13 -16.26 4.70 22.62
C ILE A 13 -15.66 4.67 21.22
N VAL A 14 -15.91 5.73 20.44
CA VAL A 14 -15.48 5.83 19.05
C VAL A 14 -13.95 5.88 18.93
N GLN A 15 -13.27 6.61 19.82
CA GLN A 15 -11.81 6.66 19.84
C GLN A 15 -11.18 5.31 20.21
N ASN A 16 -11.71 4.63 21.25
CA ASN A 16 -11.21 3.31 21.61
C ASN A 16 -11.47 2.27 20.52
N LEU A 17 -12.62 2.36 19.84
CA LEU A 17 -12.96 1.48 18.73
C LEU A 17 -11.98 1.67 17.57
N SER A 18 -11.69 2.90 17.15
CA SER A 18 -10.78 3.17 16.02
C SER A 18 -9.37 2.66 16.27
N LEU A 19 -8.86 2.83 17.49
CA LEU A 19 -7.57 2.30 17.92
C LEU A 19 -7.59 0.77 17.98
N SER A 20 -8.60 0.16 18.62
CA SER A 20 -8.72 -1.30 18.72
C SER A 20 -8.81 -1.99 17.36
N VAL A 21 -9.58 -1.39 16.44
CA VAL A 21 -9.72 -1.88 15.06
C VAL A 21 -8.40 -1.74 14.28
N THR A 22 -7.62 -0.70 14.55
CA THR A 22 -6.27 -0.53 13.98
C THR A 22 -5.30 -1.59 14.50
N HIS A 23 -5.33 -1.89 15.80
CA HIS A 23 -4.55 -2.99 16.37
C HIS A 23 -4.94 -4.33 15.73
N LEU A 24 -6.25 -4.60 15.64
CA LEU A 24 -6.77 -5.81 15.00
C LEU A 24 -6.27 -5.90 13.55
N SER A 25 -6.24 -4.79 12.81
CA SER A 25 -5.71 -4.72 11.44
C SER A 25 -4.23 -5.10 11.40
N GLY A 26 -3.42 -4.51 12.28
CA GLY A 26 -2.00 -4.86 12.41
C GLY A 26 -1.81 -6.34 12.71
N THR A 27 -2.57 -6.90 13.65
CA THR A 27 -2.52 -8.33 14.00
C THR A 27 -2.92 -9.23 12.83
N VAL A 28 -4.00 -8.90 12.10
CA VAL A 28 -4.42 -9.64 10.91
C VAL A 28 -3.33 -9.63 9.84
N LYS A 29 -2.67 -8.49 9.61
CA LYS A 29 -1.55 -8.37 8.69
C LYS A 29 -0.38 -9.26 9.10
N VAL A 30 0.04 -9.19 10.36
CA VAL A 30 1.14 -10.00 10.91
C VAL A 30 0.83 -11.48 10.79
N LEU A 31 -0.35 -11.91 11.23
CA LEU A 31 -0.77 -13.31 11.14
C LEU A 31 -0.80 -13.79 9.69
N ASN A 32 -1.34 -13.00 8.77
CA ASN A 32 -1.35 -13.36 7.35
C ASN A 32 0.07 -13.55 6.79
N VAL A 33 1.00 -12.65 7.13
CA VAL A 33 2.42 -12.78 6.73
C VAL A 33 3.06 -14.01 7.36
N LEU A 34 2.83 -14.28 8.64
CA LEU A 34 3.38 -15.46 9.33
C LEU A 34 2.86 -16.77 8.71
N PHE A 35 1.55 -16.89 8.47
CA PHE A 35 0.96 -18.08 7.85
C PHE A 35 1.40 -18.27 6.40
N ARG A 36 1.73 -17.19 5.69
CA ARG A 36 2.12 -17.21 4.27
C ARG A 36 3.61 -16.95 4.04
N ILE A 37 4.44 -17.02 5.08
CA ILE A 37 5.84 -16.59 5.02
C ILE A 37 6.64 -17.35 3.95
N ARG A 38 6.41 -18.65 3.79
CA ARG A 38 7.07 -19.47 2.76
C ARG A 38 6.70 -19.01 1.34
N LYS A 39 5.43 -18.64 1.12
CA LYS A 39 4.97 -18.11 -0.18
C LYS A 39 5.56 -16.73 -0.43
N LEU A 40 5.58 -15.87 0.59
CA LEU A 40 6.21 -14.55 0.51
C LEU A 40 7.69 -14.65 0.18
N GLN A 41 8.43 -15.56 0.82
CA GLN A 41 9.84 -15.82 0.54
C GLN A 41 10.05 -16.31 -0.90
N ALA A 42 9.22 -17.23 -1.39
CA ALA A 42 9.30 -17.70 -2.76
C ALA A 42 9.11 -16.56 -3.78
N VAL A 43 8.09 -15.72 -3.58
CA VAL A 43 7.86 -14.53 -4.43
C VAL A 43 9.02 -13.55 -4.35
N LEU A 44 9.56 -13.30 -3.15
CA LEU A 44 10.70 -12.39 -2.97
C LEU A 44 11.96 -12.89 -3.68
N GLU A 45 12.28 -14.18 -3.58
CA GLU A 45 13.44 -14.76 -4.26
C GLU A 45 13.27 -14.74 -5.79
N GLU A 46 12.05 -15.00 -6.26
CA GLU A 46 11.74 -14.88 -7.68
C GLU A 46 11.94 -13.46 -8.19
N VAL A 47 11.34 -12.46 -7.52
CA VAL A 47 11.48 -11.04 -7.85
C VAL A 47 12.93 -10.59 -7.77
N ARG A 48 13.68 -11.04 -6.76
CA ARG A 48 15.11 -10.74 -6.60
C ARG A 48 15.97 -11.28 -7.76
N GLY A 49 15.57 -12.38 -8.37
CA GLY A 49 16.24 -12.98 -9.52
C GLY A 49 15.90 -12.33 -10.86
N LEU A 50 14.85 -11.51 -10.96
CA LEU A 50 14.44 -10.91 -12.23
C LEU A 50 15.42 -9.86 -12.77
N PRO A 51 16.02 -8.95 -11.97
CA PRO A 51 16.91 -7.93 -12.50
C PRO A 51 18.11 -8.51 -13.26
N SER A 52 18.72 -9.59 -12.75
CA SER A 52 19.86 -10.22 -13.42
C SER A 52 19.50 -10.88 -14.76
N ARG A 53 18.23 -11.26 -14.95
CA ARG A 53 17.74 -11.89 -16.19
C ARG A 53 17.29 -10.89 -17.24
N TYR A 54 16.62 -9.81 -16.81
CA TYR A 54 15.86 -8.94 -17.71
C TYR A 54 16.39 -7.50 -17.80
N VAL A 55 17.22 -7.04 -16.86
CA VAL A 55 17.83 -5.71 -16.94
C VAL A 55 19.17 -5.84 -17.66
N LYS A 56 19.15 -5.62 -18.98
CA LYS A 56 20.34 -5.77 -19.84
C LYS A 56 20.84 -4.43 -20.38
N LYS A 57 19.94 -3.46 -20.54
CA LYS A 57 20.22 -2.17 -21.18
C LYS A 57 20.55 -1.09 -20.16
N GLU A 58 21.33 -0.09 -20.59
CA GLU A 58 21.64 1.08 -19.75
C GLU A 58 20.38 1.85 -19.33
N GLU A 59 19.43 2.03 -20.25
CA GLU A 59 18.13 2.65 -19.94
C GLU A 59 17.35 1.86 -18.88
N GLN A 60 17.32 0.52 -18.99
CA GLN A 60 16.67 -0.34 -18.00
C GLN A 60 17.37 -0.26 -16.63
N HIS A 61 18.71 -0.16 -16.60
CA HIS A 61 19.45 0.07 -15.36
C HIS A 61 19.13 1.43 -14.74
N ALA A 62 18.99 2.49 -15.53
CA ALA A 62 18.60 3.81 -15.05
C ALA A 62 17.18 3.81 -14.46
N ILE A 63 16.24 3.14 -15.12
CA ILE A 63 14.86 2.96 -14.63
C ILE A 63 14.85 2.15 -13.34
N PHE A 64 15.60 1.03 -13.28
CA PHE A 64 15.72 0.21 -12.07
C PHE A 64 16.25 1.03 -10.89
N ARG A 65 17.32 1.82 -11.11
CA ARG A 65 17.92 2.67 -10.07
C ARG A 65 16.95 3.76 -9.60
N THR A 66 16.22 4.37 -10.51
CA THR A 66 15.18 5.37 -10.19
C THR A 66 14.04 4.76 -9.40
N SER A 67 13.62 3.54 -9.77
CA SER A 67 12.59 2.78 -9.07
C SER A 67 13.00 2.44 -7.64
N GLU A 68 14.25 1.98 -7.45
CA GLU A 68 14.83 1.74 -6.13
C GLU A 68 14.91 3.02 -5.27
N ILE A 69 15.24 4.17 -5.86
CA ILE A 69 15.23 5.45 -5.14
C ILE A 69 13.80 5.82 -4.71
N LYS A 70 12.81 5.69 -5.59
CA LYS A 70 11.40 5.93 -5.26
C LYS A 70 10.91 5.01 -4.14
N ASN A 71 11.28 3.73 -4.20
CA ASN A 71 11.04 2.73 -3.17
C ASN A 71 11.64 3.12 -1.81
N LYS A 72 12.89 3.58 -1.78
CA LYS A 72 13.51 4.04 -0.53
C LYS A 72 12.85 5.31 -0.01
N LEU A 73 12.53 6.25 -0.89
CA LEU A 73 11.87 7.51 -0.54
C LEU A 73 10.52 7.26 0.13
N ILE A 74 9.65 6.41 -0.47
CA ILE A 74 8.33 6.14 0.09
C ILE A 74 8.43 5.47 1.47
N VAL A 75 9.36 4.52 1.65
CA VAL A 75 9.58 3.85 2.94
C VAL A 75 10.11 4.83 3.99
N ILE A 76 11.03 5.72 3.61
CA ILE A 76 11.56 6.76 4.50
C ILE A 76 10.46 7.72 4.94
N VAL A 77 9.65 8.23 3.99
CA VAL A 77 8.55 9.15 4.28
C VAL A 77 7.47 8.49 5.14
N TYR A 78 7.13 7.22 4.86
CA TYR A 78 6.14 6.50 5.66
C TYR A 78 6.63 6.27 7.09
N SER A 79 7.86 5.76 7.21
CA SER A 79 8.49 5.46 8.50
C SER A 79 8.70 6.73 9.32
N SER A 80 9.08 7.84 8.69
CA SER A 80 9.25 9.13 9.38
C SER A 80 7.93 9.68 9.88
N THR A 81 6.84 9.56 9.11
CA THR A 81 5.49 9.99 9.51
C THR A 81 5.01 9.22 10.75
N VAL A 82 5.17 7.89 10.75
CA VAL A 82 4.78 7.04 11.89
C VAL A 82 5.68 7.29 13.11
N THR A 83 6.98 7.42 12.91
CA THR A 83 7.93 7.73 13.99
C THR A 83 7.64 9.10 14.61
N CYS A 84 7.36 10.12 13.79
CA CYS A 84 6.96 11.45 14.25
C CYS A 84 5.67 11.40 15.08
N THR A 85 4.67 10.62 14.63
CA THR A 85 3.43 10.40 15.38
C THR A 85 3.70 9.74 16.75
N CYS A 86 4.57 8.73 16.80
CA CYS A 86 4.94 8.06 18.05
C CYS A 86 5.72 8.98 19.01
N LEU A 87 6.60 9.83 18.47
CA LEU A 87 7.35 10.83 19.26
C LEU A 87 6.43 11.92 19.80
N ALA A 88 5.50 12.42 18.98
CA ALA A 88 4.49 13.37 19.43
C ALA A 88 3.63 12.76 20.54
N ALA A 89 3.25 11.48 20.42
CA ALA A 89 2.49 10.78 21.45
C ALA A 89 3.28 10.66 22.76
N LEU A 90 4.58 10.35 22.69
CA LEU A 90 5.47 10.33 23.86
C LEU A 90 5.53 11.69 24.54
N PHE A 91 5.78 12.74 23.77
CA PHE A 91 5.87 14.10 24.28
C PHE A 91 4.57 14.53 24.98
N ALA A 92 3.43 14.23 24.37
CA ALA A 92 2.12 14.50 24.96
C ALA A 92 1.92 13.76 26.30
N MET A 93 2.31 12.47 26.38
CA MET A 93 2.22 11.69 27.61
C MET A 93 3.18 12.18 28.71
N ILE A 94 4.35 12.73 28.35
CA ILE A 94 5.28 13.32 29.33
C ILE A 94 4.72 14.64 29.88
N LYS A 95 4.17 15.49 29.00
CA LYS A 95 3.61 16.80 29.39
C LYS A 95 2.36 16.64 30.28
N GLU A 96 1.50 15.69 29.94
CA GLU A 96 0.26 15.43 30.67
C GLU A 96 0.11 13.92 30.92
N PRO A 97 0.70 13.38 32.01
CA PRO A 97 0.70 11.94 32.30
C PRO A 97 -0.70 11.33 32.44
N THR A 98 -1.69 12.14 32.79
CA THR A 98 -3.11 11.75 32.89
C THR A 98 -3.74 11.43 31.53
N MET A 99 -3.11 11.82 30.40
CA MET A 99 -3.52 11.42 29.06
C MET A 99 -3.31 9.92 28.82
N GLY A 100 -2.27 9.35 29.44
CA GLY A 100 -1.91 7.95 29.36
C GLY A 100 -2.98 7.04 29.97
N GLY A 101 -3.49 6.09 29.19
CA GLY A 101 -4.51 5.13 29.65
C GLY A 101 -5.93 5.71 29.79
N ARG A 102 -6.13 7.03 29.61
CA ARG A 102 -7.46 7.67 29.60
C ARG A 102 -7.87 8.21 28.22
N LYS A 103 -6.98 8.89 27.51
CA LYS A 103 -7.24 9.45 26.17
C LYS A 103 -6.39 8.77 25.09
N PHE A 104 -5.14 8.45 25.39
CA PHE A 104 -4.19 7.82 24.45
C PHE A 104 -3.24 6.86 25.19
N PRO A 105 -2.58 5.91 24.51
CA PRO A 105 -2.83 5.44 23.14
C PRO A 105 -3.93 4.38 23.03
N PHE A 106 -4.35 3.81 24.15
CA PHE A 106 -5.53 2.97 24.30
C PHE A 106 -5.90 3.04 25.79
N ARG A 107 -7.20 2.98 26.12
CA ARG A 107 -7.65 2.95 27.52
C ARG A 107 -7.31 1.61 28.17
N ALA A 108 -6.07 1.44 28.57
CA ALA A 108 -5.60 0.31 29.35
C ALA A 108 -5.18 0.77 30.74
N HIS A 109 -5.87 0.23 31.74
CA HIS A 109 -5.47 0.39 33.13
C HIS A 109 -4.25 -0.48 33.42
N LEU A 110 -3.19 0.15 33.92
CA LEU A 110 -2.00 -0.52 34.44
C LEU A 110 -2.07 -0.48 35.97
N PRO A 111 -1.56 -1.50 36.68
CA PRO A 111 -1.56 -1.53 38.13
C PRO A 111 -1.01 -0.24 38.74
N ASP A 112 -1.72 0.33 39.72
CA ASP A 112 -1.30 1.57 40.40
C ASP A 112 0.01 1.42 41.18
N SER A 113 0.43 0.18 41.45
CA SER A 113 1.73 -0.14 42.03
C SER A 113 2.93 0.22 41.15
N LEU A 114 2.73 0.45 39.85
CA LEU A 114 3.82 0.77 38.91
C LEU A 114 4.17 2.27 38.89
N PRO A 115 5.47 2.62 38.82
CA PRO A 115 5.90 4.00 38.63
C PRO A 115 5.28 4.61 37.37
N MET A 116 4.95 5.90 37.39
CA MET A 116 4.37 6.59 36.23
C MET A 116 5.28 6.51 34.99
N SER A 117 6.60 6.63 35.19
CA SER A 117 7.59 6.49 34.11
C SER A 117 7.52 5.14 33.41
N VAL A 118 7.34 4.05 34.16
CA VAL A 118 7.22 2.69 33.62
C VAL A 118 5.92 2.54 32.82
N ARG A 119 4.82 3.13 33.30
CA ARG A 119 3.53 3.11 32.60
C ARG A 119 3.60 3.85 31.26
N ILE A 120 4.17 5.05 31.23
CA ILE A 120 4.37 5.84 30.01
C ILE A 120 5.26 5.08 29.01
N LEU A 121 6.38 4.51 29.49
CA LEU A 121 7.30 3.75 28.65
C LEU A 121 6.60 2.54 28.00
N TYR A 122 5.81 1.80 28.78
CA TYR A 122 5.06 0.66 28.28
C TYR A 122 4.05 1.06 27.19
N TRP A 123 3.22 2.07 27.44
CA TRP A 123 2.24 2.55 26.47
C TRP A 123 2.90 3.03 25.17
N TRP A 124 3.98 3.81 25.28
CA TRP A 124 4.73 4.28 24.12
C TRP A 124 5.33 3.12 23.32
N PHE A 125 5.99 2.18 24.00
CA PHE A 125 6.66 1.06 23.35
C PHE A 125 5.66 0.16 22.62
N ALA A 126 4.48 -0.08 23.20
CA ALA A 126 3.41 -0.83 22.56
C ALA A 126 2.96 -0.19 21.23
N VAL A 127 2.72 1.13 21.22
CA VAL A 127 2.32 1.86 20.00
C VAL A 127 3.43 1.88 18.97
N PHE A 128 4.67 2.09 19.42
CA PHE A 128 5.83 2.14 18.54
C PHE A 128 6.02 0.80 17.80
N ILE A 129 5.95 -0.33 18.52
CA ILE A 129 6.02 -1.67 17.93
C ILE A 129 4.91 -1.87 16.90
N LEU A 130 3.67 -1.48 17.22
CA LEU A 130 2.55 -1.65 16.30
C LEU A 130 2.70 -0.80 15.06
N GLY A 131 3.11 0.47 15.21
CA GLY A 131 3.36 1.38 14.11
C GLY A 131 4.42 0.83 13.16
N ILE A 132 5.56 0.40 13.69
CA ILE A 132 6.66 -0.09 12.84
C ILE A 132 6.33 -1.43 12.16
N GLN A 133 5.55 -2.30 12.82
CA GLN A 133 5.06 -3.54 12.21
C GLN A 133 4.13 -3.27 11.01
N ILE A 134 3.19 -2.33 11.16
CA ILE A 134 2.28 -1.95 10.07
C ILE A 134 3.08 -1.38 8.90
N VAL A 135 4.00 -0.45 9.17
CA VAL A 135 4.86 0.16 8.14
C VAL A 135 5.67 -0.90 7.42
N ALA A 136 6.26 -1.86 8.14
CA ALA A 136 7.07 -2.91 7.54
C ALA A 136 6.28 -3.78 6.55
N ILE A 137 5.08 -4.24 6.94
CA ILE A 137 4.26 -5.12 6.09
C ILE A 137 3.74 -4.36 4.86
N ASP A 138 3.27 -3.14 5.05
CA ASP A 138 2.75 -2.33 3.96
C ASP A 138 3.84 -1.91 2.99
N SER A 139 5.03 -1.61 3.50
CA SER A 139 6.20 -1.30 2.67
C SER A 139 6.54 -2.49 1.78
N ILE A 140 6.59 -3.71 2.32
CA ILE A 140 6.86 -4.92 1.51
C ILE A 140 5.83 -5.05 0.37
N ASN A 141 4.54 -4.86 0.66
CA ASN A 141 3.49 -4.93 -0.35
C ASN A 141 3.67 -3.85 -1.44
N ILE A 142 3.88 -2.59 -1.04
CA ILE A 142 4.10 -1.47 -1.96
C ILE A 142 5.34 -1.71 -2.84
N LEU A 143 6.44 -2.19 -2.24
CA LEU A 143 7.68 -2.51 -2.95
C LEU A 143 7.45 -3.58 -4.01
N LEU A 144 6.74 -4.66 -3.68
CA LEU A 144 6.42 -5.74 -4.62
C LEU A 144 5.56 -5.25 -5.79
N VAL A 145 4.54 -4.42 -5.53
CA VAL A 145 3.72 -3.78 -6.58
C VAL A 145 4.58 -2.90 -7.48
N ASN A 146 5.50 -2.11 -6.92
CA ASN A 146 6.39 -1.26 -7.71
C ASN A 146 7.41 -2.07 -8.54
N GLN A 147 7.81 -3.26 -8.10
CA GLN A 147 8.61 -4.17 -8.92
C GLN A 147 7.82 -4.61 -10.16
N ILE A 148 6.53 -4.96 -10.03
CA ILE A 148 5.67 -5.24 -11.19
C ILE A 148 5.63 -4.06 -12.16
N GLN A 149 5.47 -2.83 -11.66
CA GLN A 149 5.52 -1.62 -12.49
C GLN A 149 6.84 -1.53 -13.27
N SER A 150 7.96 -1.74 -12.59
CA SER A 150 9.30 -1.63 -13.20
C SER A 150 9.52 -2.69 -14.29
N HIS A 151 9.07 -3.92 -14.03
CA HIS A 151 9.19 -5.01 -15.00
C HIS A 151 8.28 -4.81 -16.23
N LEU A 152 7.11 -4.19 -16.07
CA LEU A 152 6.30 -3.74 -17.21
C LEU A 152 7.03 -2.70 -18.05
N LYS A 153 7.71 -1.71 -17.44
CA LYS A 153 8.52 -0.74 -18.18
C LYS A 153 9.64 -1.38 -18.99
N PHE A 154 10.36 -2.33 -18.39
CA PHE A 154 11.42 -3.05 -19.10
C PHE A 154 10.87 -3.82 -20.29
N LEU A 155 9.69 -4.43 -20.13
CA LEU A 155 9.00 -5.12 -21.20
C LEU A 155 8.54 -4.14 -22.29
N THR A 156 8.01 -2.97 -21.95
CA THR A 156 7.64 -1.92 -22.91
C THR A 156 8.84 -1.50 -23.77
N ILE A 157 10.01 -1.30 -23.16
CA ILE A 157 11.25 -1.00 -23.90
C ILE A 157 11.60 -2.13 -24.88
N ASN A 158 11.51 -3.39 -24.43
CA ASN A 158 11.78 -4.53 -25.30
C ASN A 158 10.80 -4.59 -26.49
N PHE A 159 9.53 -4.20 -26.30
CA PHE A 159 8.57 -4.09 -27.39
C PHE A 159 8.95 -2.96 -28.36
N SER A 160 9.35 -1.79 -27.86
CA SER A 160 9.79 -0.67 -28.72
C SER A 160 11.02 -1.02 -29.57
N ASP A 161 11.89 -1.94 -29.11
CA ASP A 161 13.00 -2.41 -29.94
C ASP A 161 12.56 -3.25 -31.14
N LEU A 162 11.40 -3.92 -31.04
CA LEU A 162 10.84 -4.72 -32.14
C LEU A 162 10.35 -3.82 -33.30
N THR A 163 10.21 -2.51 -33.06
CA THR A 163 9.88 -1.52 -34.08
C THR A 163 11.06 -1.24 -35.03
N SER A 164 12.30 -1.55 -34.64
CA SER A 164 13.46 -1.31 -35.51
C SER A 164 13.49 -2.29 -36.69
N SER A 165 13.34 -1.79 -37.92
CA SER A 165 13.24 -2.53 -39.19
C SER A 165 14.48 -3.36 -39.58
N ALA A 166 15.51 -3.39 -38.73
CA ALA A 166 16.75 -4.13 -38.96
C ALA A 166 16.72 -5.60 -38.45
N ILE A 167 15.60 -6.07 -37.90
CA ILE A 167 15.49 -7.43 -37.33
C ILE A 167 15.05 -8.43 -38.41
N LEU A 168 15.86 -9.46 -38.66
CA LEU A 168 15.48 -10.60 -39.51
C LEU A 168 14.18 -11.24 -39.01
N GLN A 169 13.24 -11.60 -39.92
CA GLN A 169 11.92 -12.14 -39.54
C GLN A 169 11.98 -13.33 -38.55
N LYS A 170 12.97 -14.22 -38.70
CA LYS A 170 13.15 -15.38 -37.81
C LYS A 170 13.53 -14.97 -36.39
N ASP A 171 14.33 -13.92 -36.26
CA ASP A 171 14.74 -13.35 -34.98
C ASP A 171 13.60 -12.54 -34.35
N ALA A 172 12.74 -11.89 -35.15
CA ALA A 172 11.59 -11.13 -34.67
C ALA A 172 10.56 -12.02 -33.95
N CYS A 173 10.24 -13.20 -34.51
CA CYS A 173 9.34 -14.15 -33.84
C CYS A 173 9.92 -14.69 -32.52
N SER A 174 11.22 -14.95 -32.47
CA SER A 174 11.90 -15.42 -31.26
C SER A 174 11.91 -14.35 -30.18
N LYS A 175 12.26 -13.11 -30.53
CA LYS A 175 12.27 -11.98 -29.59
C LYS A 175 10.86 -11.64 -29.08
N LEU A 176 9.85 -11.71 -29.95
CA LEU A 176 8.47 -11.57 -29.51
C LEU A 176 8.09 -12.68 -28.52
N ALA A 177 8.43 -13.94 -28.81
CA ALA A 177 8.18 -15.05 -27.89
C ALA A 177 8.80 -14.81 -26.50
N GLU A 178 10.05 -14.36 -26.44
CA GLU A 178 10.71 -13.98 -25.18
C GLU A 178 9.96 -12.88 -24.42
N CYS A 179 9.46 -11.86 -25.13
CA CYS A 179 8.64 -10.80 -24.54
C CYS A 179 7.31 -11.34 -23.99
N LEU A 180 6.67 -12.26 -24.70
CA LEU A 180 5.42 -12.89 -24.27
C LEU A 180 5.61 -13.79 -23.05
N GLU A 181 6.68 -14.58 -23.02
CA GLU A 181 7.04 -15.40 -21.85
C GLU A 181 7.33 -14.52 -20.63
N TYR A 182 8.03 -13.41 -20.83
CA TYR A 182 8.30 -12.45 -19.76
C TYR A 182 7.02 -11.76 -19.28
N HIS A 183 6.09 -11.39 -20.16
CA HIS A 183 4.79 -10.86 -19.77
C HIS A 183 4.00 -11.86 -18.92
N GLN A 184 3.95 -13.13 -19.32
CA GLN A 184 3.27 -14.19 -18.56
C GLN A 184 3.89 -14.37 -17.16
N LEU A 185 5.21 -14.27 -17.06
CA LEU A 185 5.92 -14.29 -15.78
C LEU A 185 5.49 -13.12 -14.87
N ILE A 186 5.42 -11.90 -15.42
CA ILE A 186 4.96 -10.71 -14.68
C ILE A 186 3.51 -10.89 -14.19
N LEU A 187 2.62 -11.41 -15.04
CA LEU A 187 1.23 -11.69 -14.69
C LEU A 187 1.12 -12.69 -13.52
N ARG A 188 1.90 -13.78 -13.58
CA ARG A 188 1.93 -14.78 -12.50
C ARG A 188 2.38 -14.17 -11.17
N ILE A 189 3.50 -13.44 -11.18
CA ILE A 189 4.03 -12.82 -9.95
C ILE A 189 3.04 -11.81 -9.39
N ARG A 190 2.39 -11.02 -10.26
CA ARG A 190 1.33 -10.09 -9.87
C ARG A 190 0.17 -10.83 -9.19
N ASP A 191 -0.27 -11.96 -9.72
CA ASP A 191 -1.35 -12.77 -9.13
C ASP A 191 -0.94 -13.38 -7.78
N ASP A 192 0.32 -13.81 -7.64
CA ASP A 192 0.86 -14.29 -6.37
C ASP A 192 0.90 -13.17 -5.32
N ILE A 193 1.33 -11.95 -5.70
CA ILE A 193 1.30 -10.77 -4.83
C ILE A 193 -0.13 -10.42 -4.43
N GLU A 194 -1.08 -10.40 -5.37
CA GLU A 194 -2.49 -10.14 -5.06
C GLU A 194 -3.03 -11.18 -4.06
N ASN A 195 -2.78 -12.47 -4.32
CA ASN A 195 -3.23 -13.53 -3.44
C ASN A 195 -2.59 -13.49 -2.04
N LEU A 196 -1.35 -13.00 -1.92
CA LEU A 196 -0.68 -12.80 -0.63
C LEU A 196 -1.35 -11.69 0.20
N PHE A 197 -1.72 -10.57 -0.43
CA PHE A 197 -2.18 -9.37 0.26
C PHE A 197 -3.70 -9.08 0.11
N LYS A 198 -4.46 -9.96 -0.54
CA LYS A 198 -5.91 -9.82 -0.81
C LYS A 198 -6.72 -9.41 0.43
N TYR A 199 -6.65 -10.21 1.50
CA TYR A 199 -7.39 -9.95 2.74
C TYR A 199 -6.79 -8.83 3.60
N PRO A 200 -5.46 -8.74 3.78
CA PRO A 200 -4.83 -7.59 4.42
C PRO A 200 -5.25 -6.24 3.85
N ILE A 201 -5.27 -6.11 2.52
CA ILE A 201 -5.67 -4.87 1.84
C ILE A 201 -7.16 -4.60 2.05
N LEU A 202 -8.02 -5.62 1.94
CA LEU A 202 -9.45 -5.47 2.20
C LEU A 202 -9.71 -4.91 3.60
N PHE A 203 -9.08 -5.52 4.62
CA PHE A 203 -9.24 -5.10 6.00
C PHE A 203 -8.64 -3.71 6.22
N GLN A 204 -7.49 -3.42 5.63
CA GLN A 204 -6.88 -2.09 5.66
C GLN A 204 -7.83 -1.00 5.15
N PHE A 205 -8.48 -1.18 4.00
CA PHE A 205 -9.41 -0.18 3.46
C PHE A 205 -10.61 0.06 4.37
N PHE A 206 -11.17 -1.00 4.95
CA PHE A 206 -12.27 -0.89 5.90
C PHE A 206 -11.86 -0.11 7.16
N VAL A 207 -10.72 -0.47 7.75
CA VAL A 207 -10.19 0.21 8.94
C VAL A 207 -9.84 1.67 8.64
N SER A 208 -9.17 1.94 7.52
CA SER A 208 -8.80 3.31 7.15
C SER A 208 -10.03 4.20 6.92
N LEU A 209 -11.12 3.68 6.34
CA LEU A 209 -12.38 4.42 6.22
C LEU A 209 -12.91 4.84 7.60
N LEU A 210 -13.00 3.88 8.54
CA LEU A 210 -13.45 4.16 9.91
C LEU A 210 -12.54 5.18 10.60
N VAL A 211 -11.22 5.01 10.51
CA VAL A 211 -10.26 5.90 11.14
C VAL A 211 -10.35 7.32 10.56
N ILE A 212 -10.47 7.47 9.25
CA ILE A 212 -10.60 8.80 8.62
C ILE A 212 -11.89 9.49 9.07
N VAL A 213 -13.01 8.76 9.14
CA VAL A 213 -14.29 9.33 9.62
C VAL A 213 -14.18 9.79 11.07
N VAL A 214 -13.64 8.94 11.95
CA VAL A 214 -13.50 9.24 13.37
C VAL A 214 -12.54 10.41 13.61
N THR A 215 -11.34 10.35 13.03
CA THR A 215 -10.33 11.38 13.24
C THR A 215 -10.70 12.69 12.56
N GLY A 216 -11.37 12.64 11.40
CA GLY A 216 -11.91 13.83 10.72
C GLY A 216 -13.01 14.51 11.50
N PHE A 217 -13.95 13.75 12.09
CA PHE A 217 -14.96 14.31 12.99
C PHE A 217 -14.33 14.93 14.24
N GLN A 218 -13.40 14.23 14.88
CA GLN A 218 -12.69 14.73 16.06
C GLN A 218 -11.88 16.00 15.76
N ALA A 219 -11.27 16.09 14.57
CA ALA A 219 -10.54 17.28 14.13
C ALA A 219 -11.43 18.53 14.00
N ILE A 220 -12.73 18.36 13.76
CA ILE A 220 -13.71 19.45 13.68
C ILE A 220 -14.20 19.87 15.08
N VAL A 221 -14.38 18.91 15.99
CA VAL A 221 -15.02 19.13 17.29
C VAL A 221 -14.02 19.49 18.39
N LEU A 222 -12.79 18.98 18.34
CA LEU A 222 -11.80 19.17 19.41
C LEU A 222 -10.90 20.39 19.18
N PRO A 223 -10.68 21.24 20.20
CA PRO A 223 -9.67 22.29 20.16
C PRO A 223 -8.26 21.70 19.94
N ALA A 224 -7.43 22.36 19.13
CA ALA A 224 -6.06 21.91 18.82
C ALA A 224 -5.18 21.71 20.08
N ALA A 225 -5.46 22.44 21.17
CA ALA A 225 -4.72 22.41 22.42
C ALA A 225 -4.95 21.12 23.26
N GLU A 226 -6.05 20.38 23.05
CA GLU A 226 -6.45 19.24 23.88
C GLU A 226 -6.16 17.87 23.25
N GLY A 227 -5.06 17.76 22.48
CA GLY A 227 -4.66 16.52 21.81
C GLY A 227 -5.09 16.41 20.35
N GLY A 228 -5.68 17.47 19.77
CA GLY A 228 -6.01 17.54 18.34
C GLY A 228 -4.81 17.30 17.42
N LEU A 229 -3.61 17.78 17.81
CA LEU A 229 -2.38 17.58 17.03
C LEU A 229 -2.03 16.10 16.79
N LEU A 230 -2.23 15.23 17.79
CA LEU A 230 -1.98 13.79 17.65
C LEU A 230 -2.96 13.13 16.67
N ILE A 231 -4.22 13.57 16.70
CA ILE A 231 -5.27 13.09 15.80
C ILE A 231 -4.93 13.46 14.36
N TYR A 232 -4.41 14.68 14.13
CA TYR A 232 -3.92 15.10 12.80
C TYR A 232 -2.76 14.23 12.31
N PHE A 233 -1.76 13.96 13.14
CA PHE A 233 -0.63 13.10 12.77
C PHE A 233 -1.05 11.64 12.50
N TYR A 234 -1.94 11.10 13.32
CA TYR A 234 -2.46 9.75 13.11
C TYR A 234 -3.27 9.67 11.81
N CYS A 235 -4.13 10.65 11.57
CA CYS A 235 -4.91 10.78 10.35
C CYS A 235 -4.00 10.87 9.11
N SER A 236 -3.00 11.75 9.12
CA SER A 236 -2.08 11.90 7.99
C SER A 236 -1.31 10.62 7.67
N GLY A 237 -0.93 9.84 8.68
CA GLY A 237 -0.33 8.51 8.49
C GLY A 237 -1.24 7.53 7.75
N VAL A 238 -2.53 7.47 8.11
CA VAL A 238 -3.52 6.61 7.44
C VAL A 238 -3.82 7.07 6.02
N PHE A 239 -3.89 8.39 5.80
CA PHE A 239 -4.01 8.98 4.47
C PHE A 239 -2.83 8.59 3.57
N PHE A 240 -1.60 8.74 4.08
CA PHE A 240 -0.39 8.38 3.35
C PHE A 240 -0.35 6.88 3.02
N GLN A 241 -0.74 6.03 3.97
CA GLN A 241 -0.82 4.59 3.79
C GLN A 241 -1.77 4.18 2.65
N LEU A 242 -3.00 4.74 2.62
CA LEU A 242 -3.97 4.45 1.55
C LEU A 242 -3.54 5.05 0.20
N PHE A 243 -3.06 6.29 0.21
CA PHE A 243 -2.63 6.98 -1.00
C PHE A 243 -1.50 6.21 -1.69
N SER A 244 -0.49 5.79 -0.92
CA SER A 244 0.70 5.12 -1.46
C SER A 244 0.34 3.84 -2.22
N ILE A 245 -0.46 2.94 -1.63
CA ILE A 245 -0.84 1.70 -2.31
C ILE A 245 -1.71 1.97 -3.55
N CYS A 246 -2.64 2.92 -3.48
CA CYS A 246 -3.48 3.30 -4.63
C CYS A 246 -2.66 3.93 -5.76
N TRP A 247 -1.64 4.72 -5.42
CA TRP A 247 -0.75 5.35 -6.38
C TRP A 247 0.04 4.30 -7.17
N PHE A 248 0.76 3.39 -6.50
CA PHE A 248 1.58 2.39 -7.19
C PHE A 248 0.74 1.39 -8.00
N THR A 249 -0.41 0.97 -7.49
CA THR A 249 -1.34 0.11 -8.24
C THR A 249 -1.91 0.81 -9.47
N ASN A 250 -2.23 2.11 -9.37
CA ASN A 250 -2.62 2.91 -10.53
C ASN A 250 -1.50 3.04 -11.56
N GLN A 251 -0.25 3.21 -11.09
CA GLN A 251 0.90 3.27 -11.98
C GLN A 251 1.10 1.95 -12.74
N VAL A 252 0.94 0.79 -12.11
CA VAL A 252 0.94 -0.52 -12.80
C VAL A 252 -0.10 -0.56 -13.92
N MET A 253 -1.31 -0.05 -13.66
CA MET A 253 -2.38 0.01 -14.66
C MET A 253 -2.01 0.93 -15.84
N GLU A 254 -1.41 2.09 -15.59
CA GLU A 254 -0.95 2.99 -16.66
C GLU A 254 0.20 2.39 -17.47
N GLU A 255 1.20 1.77 -16.83
CA GLU A 255 2.29 1.10 -17.55
C GLU A 255 1.80 -0.06 -18.42
N ASN A 256 0.77 -0.79 -17.98
CA ASN A 256 0.16 -1.83 -18.81
C ASN A 256 -0.48 -1.26 -20.09
N LYS A 257 -1.08 -0.06 -20.04
CA LYS A 257 -1.60 0.62 -21.24
C LYS A 257 -0.48 0.99 -22.20
N LEU A 258 0.61 1.54 -21.67
CA LEU A 258 1.80 1.88 -22.46
C LEU A 258 2.43 0.65 -23.11
N LEU A 259 2.46 -0.47 -22.40
CA LEU A 259 2.91 -1.76 -22.94
C LEU A 259 2.04 -2.21 -24.13
N VAL A 260 0.71 -2.14 -24.01
CA VAL A 260 -0.20 -2.48 -25.11
C VAL A 260 0.01 -1.57 -26.31
N GLN A 261 0.19 -0.28 -26.07
CA GLN A 261 0.48 0.70 -27.11
C GLN A 261 1.82 0.40 -27.80
N ALA A 262 2.89 0.13 -27.04
CA ALA A 262 4.19 -0.24 -27.60
C ALA A 262 4.12 -1.53 -28.44
N GLY A 263 3.27 -2.49 -28.06
CA GLY A 263 2.98 -3.67 -28.88
C GLY A 263 2.35 -3.32 -30.22
N TYR A 264 1.38 -2.38 -30.24
CA TYR A 264 0.73 -1.91 -31.47
C TYR A 264 1.68 -1.10 -32.37
N ASP A 265 2.57 -0.32 -31.77
CA ASP A 265 3.53 0.54 -32.46
C ASP A 265 4.74 -0.23 -33.03
N THR A 266 4.76 -1.56 -32.90
CA THR A 266 5.73 -2.41 -33.62
C THR A 266 5.47 -2.38 -35.12
N ALA A 267 6.51 -2.63 -35.94
CA ALA A 267 6.37 -2.75 -37.40
C ALA A 267 5.70 -4.08 -37.81
N TRP A 268 4.61 -4.47 -37.12
CA TRP A 268 3.95 -5.77 -37.23
C TRP A 268 3.48 -6.10 -38.65
N PHE A 269 3.15 -5.07 -39.45
CA PHE A 269 2.75 -5.22 -40.85
C PHE A 269 3.90 -5.62 -41.78
N GLU A 270 5.17 -5.52 -41.35
CA GLU A 270 6.36 -5.93 -42.12
C GLU A 270 6.76 -7.40 -41.82
N TYR A 271 6.19 -8.00 -40.78
CA TYR A 271 6.49 -9.37 -40.36
C TYR A 271 5.45 -10.38 -40.87
N GLY A 272 5.83 -11.66 -40.92
CA GLY A 272 4.94 -12.72 -41.42
C GLY A 272 3.78 -13.08 -40.48
N ASP A 273 2.79 -13.81 -41.00
CA ASP A 273 1.55 -14.21 -40.31
C ASP A 273 1.72 -14.75 -38.89
N ARG A 274 2.80 -15.49 -38.64
CA ARG A 274 3.08 -16.06 -37.32
C ARG A 274 3.29 -14.96 -36.27
N TYR A 275 4.05 -13.92 -36.61
CA TYR A 275 4.31 -12.77 -35.73
C TYR A 275 3.00 -12.03 -35.45
N CYS A 276 2.24 -11.72 -36.49
CA CYS A 276 0.96 -11.02 -36.38
C CYS A 276 -0.04 -11.76 -35.48
N LYS A 277 -0.16 -13.08 -35.62
CA LYS A 277 -1.02 -13.92 -34.77
C LYS A 277 -0.57 -13.91 -33.31
N MET A 278 0.73 -14.03 -33.05
CA MET A 278 1.27 -13.98 -31.69
C MET A 278 1.00 -12.62 -31.03
N LEU A 279 1.27 -11.53 -31.75
CA LEU A 279 1.03 -10.17 -31.26
C LEU A 279 -0.46 -9.91 -31.02
N LEU A 280 -1.33 -10.35 -31.93
CA LEU A 280 -2.78 -10.20 -31.79
C LEU A 280 -3.30 -10.89 -30.51
N ILE A 281 -2.85 -12.13 -30.25
CA ILE A 281 -3.21 -12.86 -29.03
C ILE A 281 -2.74 -12.10 -27.79
N PHE A 282 -1.51 -11.59 -27.82
CA PHE A 282 -0.99 -10.76 -26.74
C PHE A 282 -1.85 -9.51 -26.51
N MET A 283 -2.16 -8.75 -27.57
CA MET A 283 -2.94 -7.52 -27.46
C MET A 283 -4.34 -7.77 -26.90
N ILE A 284 -5.04 -8.80 -27.36
CA ILE A 284 -6.37 -9.17 -26.85
C ILE A 284 -6.32 -9.45 -25.34
N ASN A 285 -5.25 -10.08 -24.86
CA ASN A 285 -5.08 -10.39 -23.44
C ASN A 285 -4.63 -9.18 -22.62
N ALA A 286 -3.65 -8.41 -23.12
CA ALA A 286 -3.05 -7.28 -22.43
C ALA A 286 -3.95 -6.03 -22.39
N GLN A 287 -4.93 -5.91 -23.30
CA GLN A 287 -5.97 -4.89 -23.24
C GLN A 287 -6.82 -4.96 -21.97
N LYS A 288 -6.89 -6.11 -21.30
CA LYS A 288 -7.49 -6.21 -19.97
C LYS A 288 -6.58 -5.48 -18.97
N PRO A 289 -7.08 -4.45 -18.26
CA PRO A 289 -6.24 -3.67 -17.36
C PRO A 289 -5.58 -4.53 -16.28
N LEU A 290 -4.25 -4.47 -16.17
CA LEU A 290 -3.53 -5.11 -15.08
C LEU A 290 -3.78 -4.34 -13.77
N THR A 291 -4.70 -4.85 -12.96
CA THR A 291 -5.21 -4.16 -11.77
C THR A 291 -5.16 -5.06 -10.54
N PHE A 292 -4.61 -4.56 -9.45
CA PHE A 292 -4.76 -5.20 -8.14
C PHE A 292 -6.15 -4.89 -7.58
N THR A 293 -6.71 -5.78 -6.76
CA THR A 293 -8.07 -5.61 -6.21
C THR A 293 -8.10 -5.42 -4.69
N ILE A 294 -9.16 -4.75 -4.21
CA ILE A 294 -9.54 -4.71 -2.80
C ILE A 294 -10.31 -5.99 -2.50
N GLY A 295 -9.63 -7.01 -2.00
CA GLY A 295 -10.29 -8.26 -1.57
C GLY A 295 -11.00 -9.03 -2.68
N GLY A 296 -10.76 -8.73 -3.96
CA GLY A 296 -11.48 -9.29 -5.11
C GLY A 296 -12.74 -8.53 -5.54
N PHE A 297 -13.11 -7.42 -4.89
CA PHE A 297 -14.36 -6.71 -5.19
C PHE A 297 -14.20 -5.58 -6.21
N SER A 298 -13.19 -4.72 -6.04
CA SER A 298 -12.97 -3.52 -6.84
C SER A 298 -11.49 -3.30 -7.08
N GLY A 299 -11.11 -2.71 -8.23
CA GLY A 299 -9.73 -2.35 -8.51
C GLY A 299 -9.17 -1.32 -7.51
N LEU A 300 -7.90 -1.47 -7.16
CA LEU A 300 -7.09 -0.49 -6.45
C LEU A 300 -6.61 0.56 -7.44
N SER A 301 -7.03 1.81 -7.22
CA SER A 301 -6.69 2.94 -8.08
C SER A 301 -6.85 4.25 -7.32
N LEU A 302 -6.38 5.35 -7.90
CA LEU A 302 -6.60 6.69 -7.35
C LEU A 302 -8.09 7.08 -7.33
N ASN A 303 -8.89 6.56 -8.27
CA ASN A 303 -10.35 6.74 -8.25
C ASN A 303 -10.96 6.08 -7.02
N THR A 304 -10.47 4.90 -6.65
CA THR A 304 -10.93 4.19 -5.45
C THR A 304 -10.55 4.94 -4.18
N PHE A 305 -9.34 5.51 -4.12
CA PHE A 305 -8.92 6.40 -3.03
C PHE A 305 -9.82 7.63 -2.91
N SER A 306 -10.06 8.34 -4.02
CA SER A 306 -10.98 9.49 -4.04
C SER A 306 -12.38 9.10 -3.55
N GLY A 307 -12.90 7.96 -3.99
CA GLY A 307 -14.19 7.43 -3.54
C GLY A 307 -14.24 7.07 -2.05
N VAL A 308 -13.11 6.71 -1.42
CA VAL A 308 -13.02 6.55 0.04
C VAL A 308 -13.13 7.92 0.70
N LEU A 309 -12.41 8.93 0.21
CA LEU A 309 -12.44 10.28 0.79
C LEU A 309 -13.82 10.93 0.70
N SER A 310 -14.50 10.82 -0.45
CA SER A 310 -15.85 11.34 -0.63
C SER A 310 -16.83 10.71 0.35
N ARG A 311 -16.76 9.37 0.52
CA ARG A 311 -17.60 8.65 1.49
C ARG A 311 -17.28 9.06 2.92
N SER A 312 -16.00 9.16 3.29
CA SER A 312 -15.60 9.64 4.61
C SER A 312 -16.15 11.03 4.89
N TYR A 313 -16.04 11.95 3.93
CA TYR A 313 -16.57 13.31 4.08
C TYR A 313 -18.08 13.32 4.30
N SER A 314 -18.84 12.55 3.52
CA SER A 314 -20.30 12.42 3.73
C SER A 314 -20.64 11.92 5.13
N TYR A 315 -19.94 10.89 5.63
CA TYR A 315 -20.16 10.40 6.99
C TYR A 315 -19.78 11.44 8.06
N ILE A 316 -18.67 12.16 7.88
CA ILE A 316 -18.26 13.25 8.77
C ILE A 316 -19.33 14.35 8.81
N ALA A 317 -19.88 14.72 7.65
CA ALA A 317 -20.92 15.75 7.56
C ALA A 317 -22.20 15.32 8.31
N VAL A 318 -22.62 14.07 8.17
CA VAL A 318 -23.76 13.51 8.93
C VAL A 318 -23.47 13.52 10.43
N LEU A 319 -22.30 13.03 10.85
CA LEU A 319 -21.92 13.05 12.28
C LEU A 319 -21.91 14.47 12.85
N ARG A 320 -21.41 15.44 12.09
CA ARG A 320 -21.43 16.85 12.47
C ARG A 320 -22.84 17.39 12.62
N GLN A 321 -23.75 17.06 11.70
CA GLN A 321 -25.13 17.52 11.78
C GLN A 321 -25.90 16.91 12.95
N VAL A 322 -25.63 15.64 13.29
CA VAL A 322 -26.24 14.95 14.44
C VAL A 322 -25.68 15.46 15.78
N TYR A 323 -24.42 15.90 15.79
CA TYR A 323 -23.76 16.42 16.99
C TYR A 323 -24.10 17.89 17.29
N ALA A 324 -24.45 18.67 16.26
CA ALA A 324 -24.80 20.09 16.36
C ALA A 324 -26.18 20.30 17.00
#